data_AF-A0A7W0VR82-F1
#
_entry.id   AF-A0A7W0VR82-F1
#
_cell.length_a   1.000
_cell.length_b   1.000
_cell.length_c   1.000
_cell.angle_alpha   90.00
_cell.angle_beta   90.00
_cell.angle_gamma   90.00
#
_symmetry.space_group_name_H-M   'P 1'
#
loop_
_entity.id
_entity.type
_entity.pdbx_description
1 polymer ?
#
loop_
_entity_poly.entity_id
_entity_poly.type
_entity_poly.pdbx_seq_one_letter_code
_entity_poly.pdbx_strand_id
1 'polypeptide(L)'
;MKLACVAALASIVIATGSAHAGSPDTSPPKDPNTALALSLGGSLVSVGLMGAGMARNDETGAKLFVAGLWSTVITPSLGHWYAGEVASTGFKIRLAGAAIVGVGLAQAMRCLFCEDEDRGLVAATIGGGIYAIGAIWEIADAPGAAERRNKRELQIAPAMVSTGAHPTLGVGIGGTF
;
A
#
# COMPACT_ATOMS: atom_id res chain seq x y z
N MET A 1 35.09 7.29 12.64
CA MET A 1 33.81 7.22 13.38
C MET A 1 33.03 6.01 12.90
N LYS A 2 32.59 5.17 13.83
CA LYS A 2 32.04 3.82 13.62
C LYS A 2 30.67 3.88 12.95
N LEU A 3 30.65 3.65 11.63
CA LEU A 3 29.46 3.57 10.76
C LEU A 3 28.86 2.15 10.79
N ALA A 4 28.71 1.59 11.99
CA ALA A 4 28.25 0.22 12.20
C ALA A 4 27.05 0.21 13.15
N CYS A 5 25.89 0.67 12.67
CA CYS A 5 24.60 0.40 13.32
C CYS A 5 23.36 0.81 12.48
N VAL A 6 23.46 0.78 11.14
CA VAL A 6 22.26 0.89 10.25
C VAL A 6 22.08 -0.41 9.48
N ALA A 7 22.21 -1.53 10.19
CA ALA A 7 21.65 -2.82 9.80
C ALA A 7 20.44 -3.08 10.69
N ALA A 8 19.54 -2.09 10.77
CA ALA A 8 18.27 -2.26 11.44
C ALA A 8 17.34 -3.06 10.52
N LEU A 9 17.39 -4.38 10.67
CA LEU A 9 16.22 -5.26 10.66
C LEU A 9 15.22 -4.98 9.52
N ALA A 10 15.68 -5.05 8.28
CA ALA A 10 14.83 -5.56 7.21
C ALA A 10 14.68 -7.07 7.40
N SER A 11 14.07 -7.47 8.53
CA SER A 11 13.47 -8.78 8.68
C SER A 11 12.30 -8.78 7.72
N ILE A 12 12.58 -9.04 6.44
CA ILE A 12 11.58 -9.45 5.49
C ILE A 12 11.00 -10.71 6.10
N VAL A 13 9.87 -10.56 6.79
CA VAL A 13 9.00 -11.66 7.13
C VAL A 13 8.48 -12.14 5.78
N ILE A 14 9.29 -12.95 5.11
CA ILE A 14 8.81 -13.84 4.07
C ILE A 14 7.94 -14.82 4.84
N ALA A 15 6.67 -14.44 5.04
CA ALA A 15 5.66 -15.39 5.41
C ALA A 15 5.52 -16.33 4.21
N THR A 16 6.38 -17.36 4.15
CA THR A 16 6.15 -18.56 3.35
C THR A 16 4.91 -19.22 3.93
N GLY A 17 3.74 -18.71 3.54
CA GLY A 17 2.47 -19.33 3.83
C GLY A 17 2.44 -20.65 3.09
N SER A 18 2.48 -21.75 3.84
CA SER A 18 2.20 -23.08 3.33
C SER A 18 0.88 -23.01 2.56
N ALA A 19 0.94 -23.23 1.24
CA ALA A 19 -0.26 -23.33 0.40
C ALA A 19 -1.00 -24.62 0.79
N HIS A 20 -1.74 -24.56 1.89
CA HIS A 20 -2.66 -25.61 2.30
C HIS A 20 -3.88 -25.49 1.40
N ALA A 21 -4.23 -26.57 0.68
CA ALA A 21 -5.49 -26.69 -0.02
C ALA A 21 -6.61 -26.83 1.03
N GLY A 22 -6.91 -25.72 1.70
CA GLY A 22 -8.04 -25.61 2.61
C GLY A 22 -9.35 -25.64 1.83
N SER A 23 -10.38 -26.22 2.44
CA SER A 23 -11.75 -26.23 1.95
C SER A 23 -12.19 -24.85 1.39
N PRO A 24 -13.09 -24.81 0.39
CA PRO A 24 -13.51 -23.57 -0.23
C PRO A 24 -13.98 -22.54 0.80
N ASP A 25 -13.15 -21.49 0.91
CA ASP A 25 -13.50 -20.09 1.19
C ASP A 25 -14.19 -19.71 2.51
N THR A 26 -13.60 -20.09 3.64
CA THR A 26 -13.66 -19.21 4.83
C THR A 26 -12.24 -18.74 5.15
N SER A 27 -11.77 -17.74 4.40
CA SER A 27 -10.57 -17.02 4.83
C SER A 27 -10.81 -16.51 6.26
N PRO A 28 -9.89 -16.72 7.21
CA PRO A 28 -10.10 -16.19 8.55
C PRO A 28 -10.25 -14.66 8.49
N PRO A 29 -11.07 -14.06 9.37
CA PRO A 29 -11.24 -12.62 9.43
C PRO A 29 -9.88 -11.91 9.50
N LYS A 30 -9.70 -10.89 8.67
CA LYS A 30 -8.49 -10.08 8.59
C LYS A 30 -8.43 -9.14 9.80
N ASP A 31 -7.28 -9.04 10.44
CA ASP A 31 -7.09 -8.16 11.60
C ASP A 31 -6.79 -6.71 11.13
N PRO A 32 -7.61 -5.71 11.52
CA PRO A 32 -7.38 -4.31 11.18
C PRO A 32 -6.04 -3.75 11.68
N ASN A 33 -5.54 -4.22 12.84
CA ASN A 33 -4.26 -3.76 13.39
C ASN A 33 -3.09 -4.25 12.55
N THR A 34 -3.16 -5.48 12.05
CA THR A 34 -2.19 -6.02 11.10
C THR A 34 -2.15 -5.20 9.81
N ALA A 35 -3.31 -4.79 9.26
CA ALA A 35 -3.38 -3.94 8.07
C ALA A 35 -2.70 -2.58 8.30
N LEU A 36 -2.98 -1.93 9.44
CA LEU A 36 -2.34 -0.67 9.83
C LEU A 36 -0.83 -0.82 10.02
N ALA A 37 -0.40 -1.85 10.74
CA ALA A 37 1.01 -2.12 11.00
C ALA A 37 1.79 -2.36 9.71
N LEU A 38 1.21 -3.06 8.73
CA LEU A 38 1.82 -3.27 7.41
C LEU A 38 1.95 -1.95 6.62
N SER A 39 0.90 -1.13 6.59
CA SER A 39 0.92 0.16 5.89
C SER A 39 1.91 1.14 6.53
N LEU A 40 1.86 1.29 7.85
CA LEU A 40 2.75 2.20 8.59
C LEU A 40 4.19 1.70 8.59
N GLY A 41 4.40 0.41 8.88
CA GLY A 41 5.73 -0.21 8.91
C GLY A 41 6.42 -0.15 7.55
N GLY A 42 5.70 -0.46 6.47
CA GLY A 42 6.22 -0.30 5.12
C GLY A 42 6.61 1.15 4.82
N SER A 43 5.77 2.11 5.20
CA SER A 43 6.03 3.55 4.98
C SER A 43 7.31 4.01 5.71
N LEU A 44 7.49 3.57 6.96
CA LEU A 44 8.69 3.87 7.75
C LEU A 44 9.96 3.27 7.13
N VAL A 45 9.88 2.05 6.59
CA VAL A 45 11.00 1.43 5.86
C VAL A 45 11.38 2.28 4.65
N SER A 46 10.40 2.76 3.88
CA SER A 46 10.67 3.61 2.72
C SER A 46 11.33 4.94 3.10
N VAL A 47 10.83 5.60 4.15
CA VAL A 47 11.45 6.83 4.67
C VAL A 47 12.86 6.56 5.19
N GLY A 48 13.07 5.44 5.89
CA GLY A 48 14.38 5.01 6.36
C GLY A 48 15.37 4.78 5.22
N LEU A 49 14.95 4.14 4.12
CA LEU A 49 15.76 3.94 2.92
C LEU A 49 16.13 5.28 2.26
N MET A 50 15.16 6.19 2.13
CA MET A 50 15.43 7.53 1.60
C MET A 50 16.42 8.30 2.48
N GLY A 51 16.21 8.32 3.79
CA GLY A 51 17.10 8.98 4.74
C GLY A 51 18.51 8.39 4.76
N ALA A 52 18.63 7.06 4.71
CA ALA A 52 19.91 6.36 4.58
C ALA A 52 20.63 6.70 3.26
N GLY A 53 19.86 6.87 2.17
CA GLY A 53 20.39 7.33 0.89
C GLY A 53 20.94 8.76 0.96
N MET A 54 20.19 9.69 1.56
CA MET A 54 20.60 11.10 1.73
C MET A 54 21.83 11.26 2.64
N ALA A 55 22.03 10.36 3.59
CA ALA A 55 23.19 10.38 4.49
C ALA A 55 24.51 9.96 3.80
N ARG A 56 24.46 9.45 2.56
CA ARG A 56 25.62 8.99 1.79
C ARG A 56 25.81 9.84 0.54
N ASN A 57 27.03 10.30 0.30
CA ASN A 57 27.39 11.09 -0.90
C ASN A 57 28.11 10.24 -1.96
N ASP A 58 27.69 9.00 -2.13
CA ASP A 58 28.25 8.04 -3.09
C ASP A 58 27.15 7.44 -3.97
N GLU A 59 27.54 6.66 -4.98
CA GLU A 59 26.60 5.97 -5.87
C GLU A 59 25.63 5.05 -5.11
N THR A 60 26.07 4.52 -3.97
CA THR A 60 25.22 3.68 -3.11
C THR A 60 24.12 4.51 -2.45
N GLY A 61 24.41 5.73 -2.00
CA GLY A 61 23.44 6.68 -1.47
C GLY A 61 22.34 7.01 -2.48
N ALA A 62 22.72 7.30 -3.73
CA ALA A 62 21.76 7.56 -4.81
C ALA A 62 20.85 6.34 -5.07
N LYS A 63 21.43 5.12 -5.13
CA LYS A 63 20.66 3.87 -5.30
C LYS A 63 19.68 3.64 -4.16
N LEU A 64 20.09 3.86 -2.91
CA LEU A 64 19.23 3.73 -1.73
C LEU A 64 18.11 4.76 -1.71
N PHE A 65 18.39 6.01 -2.08
CA PHE A 65 17.38 7.05 -2.18
C PHE A 65 16.33 6.70 -3.23
N VAL A 66 16.75 6.30 -4.43
CA VAL A 66 15.86 5.87 -5.51
C VAL A 66 15.05 4.64 -5.12
N ALA A 67 15.68 3.65 -4.48
CA ALA A 67 14.99 2.47 -3.96
C ALA A 67 13.96 2.85 -2.89
N GLY A 68 14.30 3.75 -1.98
CA GLY A 68 13.40 4.33 -0.99
C GLY A 68 12.20 5.00 -1.65
N LEU A 69 12.45 5.87 -2.64
CA LEU A 69 11.43 6.56 -3.40
C LEU A 69 10.47 5.57 -4.10
N TRP A 70 11.00 4.59 -4.83
CA TRP A 70 10.17 3.56 -5.47
C TRP A 70 9.40 2.71 -4.46
N SER A 71 10.03 2.36 -3.34
CA SER A 71 9.36 1.60 -2.29
C SER A 71 8.19 2.38 -1.70
N THR A 72 8.29 3.73 -1.60
CA THR A 72 7.15 4.53 -1.11
C THR A 72 5.91 4.27 -1.94
N VAL A 73 6.00 4.02 -3.26
CA VAL A 73 4.83 3.79 -4.14
C VAL A 73 3.98 2.62 -3.64
N ILE A 74 4.65 1.55 -3.21
CA ILE A 74 4.01 0.27 -2.86
C ILE A 74 3.68 0.18 -1.37
N THR A 75 4.54 0.71 -0.51
CA THR A 75 4.50 0.38 0.92
C THR A 75 3.27 0.85 1.70
N PRO A 76 2.70 2.06 1.50
CA PRO A 76 1.47 2.45 2.17
C PRO A 76 0.27 1.58 1.76
N SER A 77 0.29 1.00 0.55
CA SER A 77 -0.80 0.18 0.02
C SER A 77 -0.77 -1.28 0.53
N LEU A 78 0.26 -1.68 1.29
CA LEU A 78 0.38 -3.05 1.81
C LEU A 78 -0.80 -3.45 2.72
N GLY A 79 -1.34 -2.51 3.50
CA GLY A 79 -2.53 -2.75 4.32
C GLY A 79 -3.78 -3.07 3.48
N HIS A 80 -3.97 -2.36 2.38
CA HIS A 80 -5.07 -2.62 1.43
C HIS A 80 -4.87 -3.94 0.68
N TRP A 81 -3.65 -4.26 0.27
CA TRP A 81 -3.34 -5.56 -0.35
C TRP A 81 -3.60 -6.73 0.59
N TYR A 82 -3.28 -6.58 1.88
CA TYR A 82 -3.64 -7.55 2.91
C TYR A 82 -5.17 -7.75 3.02
N ALA A 83 -5.94 -6.68 2.86
CA ALA A 83 -7.40 -6.70 2.80
C ALA A 83 -7.96 -7.17 1.44
N GLY A 84 -7.13 -7.39 0.42
CA GLY A 84 -7.53 -7.77 -0.94
C GLY A 84 -8.02 -6.61 -1.82
N GLU A 85 -7.82 -5.35 -1.39
CA GLU A 85 -8.12 -4.15 -2.17
C GLU A 85 -6.84 -3.71 -2.94
N VAL A 86 -6.79 -3.93 -4.25
CA VAL A 86 -5.58 -3.63 -5.05
C VAL A 86 -5.45 -2.14 -5.39
N ALA A 87 -6.57 -1.41 -5.47
CA ALA A 87 -6.62 -0.01 -5.88
C ALA A 87 -7.53 0.82 -4.95
N SER A 88 -6.95 1.33 -3.86
CA SER A 88 -7.63 2.25 -2.95
C SER A 88 -7.75 3.66 -3.55
N THR A 89 -8.59 4.51 -2.95
CA THR A 89 -8.68 5.93 -3.32
C THR A 89 -7.36 6.65 -3.06
N GLY A 90 -6.69 6.33 -1.93
CA GLY A 90 -5.38 6.89 -1.60
C GLY A 90 -4.34 6.58 -2.67
N PHE A 91 -4.29 5.33 -3.17
CA PHE A 91 -3.38 4.94 -4.26
C PHE A 91 -3.54 5.80 -5.51
N LYS A 92 -4.80 6.10 -5.90
CA LYS A 92 -5.09 6.94 -7.07
C LYS A 92 -4.60 8.38 -6.89
N ILE A 93 -4.84 8.95 -5.71
CA ILE A 93 -4.36 10.30 -5.36
C ILE A 93 -2.82 10.33 -5.43
N ARG A 94 -2.16 9.29 -4.90
CA ARG A 94 -0.69 9.18 -4.94
C ARG A 94 -0.18 9.06 -6.36
N LEU A 95 -0.80 8.24 -7.20
CA LEU A 95 -0.40 8.11 -8.59
C LEU A 95 -0.52 9.44 -9.35
N ALA A 96 -1.59 10.21 -9.10
CA ALA A 96 -1.74 11.55 -9.64
C ALA A 96 -0.64 12.51 -9.14
N GLY A 97 -0.36 12.52 -7.83
CA GLY A 97 0.72 13.31 -7.24
C GLY A 97 2.09 12.95 -7.82
N ALA A 98 2.39 11.65 -7.93
CA ALA A 98 3.63 11.13 -8.51
C ALA A 98 3.79 11.54 -9.98
N ALA A 99 2.71 11.52 -10.77
CA ALA A 99 2.73 12.00 -12.14
C ALA A 99 3.08 13.50 -12.21
N ILE A 100 2.48 14.32 -11.34
CA ILE A 100 2.78 15.77 -11.25
C ILE A 100 4.24 15.99 -10.83
N VAL A 101 4.75 15.24 -9.85
CA VAL A 101 6.17 15.28 -9.46
C VAL A 101 7.07 14.93 -10.63
N GLY A 102 6.77 13.84 -11.35
CA GLY A 102 7.55 13.40 -12.50
C GLY A 102 7.60 14.46 -13.60
N VAL A 103 6.47 15.12 -13.90
CA VAL A 103 6.41 16.23 -14.85
C VAL A 103 7.21 17.44 -14.35
N GLY A 104 7.08 17.82 -13.07
CA GLY A 104 7.83 18.93 -12.48
C GLY A 104 9.34 18.71 -12.50
N LEU A 105 9.79 17.51 -12.13
CA LEU A 105 11.20 17.11 -12.19
C LEU A 105 11.72 17.05 -13.64
N ALA A 106 10.92 16.52 -14.57
CA ALA A 106 11.30 16.49 -15.99
C ALA A 106 11.46 17.90 -16.58
N GLN A 107 10.61 18.85 -16.17
CA GLN A 107 10.75 20.26 -16.55
C GLN A 107 11.99 20.89 -15.90
N ALA A 108 12.21 20.67 -14.60
CA ALA A 108 13.38 21.17 -13.89
C ALA A 108 14.70 20.69 -14.52
N MET A 109 14.77 19.42 -14.97
CA MET A 109 15.96 18.89 -15.65
C MET A 109 16.20 19.49 -17.04
N ARG A 110 15.15 19.92 -17.76
CA ARG A 110 15.29 20.56 -19.07
C ARG A 110 15.75 22.01 -18.98
N CYS A 111 15.49 22.67 -17.85
CA CYS A 111 15.80 24.08 -17.62
C CYS A 111 17.04 24.32 -16.74
N LEU A 112 17.98 23.38 -16.65
CA LEU A 112 19.19 23.54 -15.83
C LEU A 112 20.08 24.75 -16.20
N PHE A 113 19.85 25.38 -17.37
CA PHE A 113 20.55 26.59 -17.83
C PHE A 113 19.63 27.79 -18.07
N CYS A 114 18.38 27.73 -17.63
CA CYS A 114 17.44 28.85 -17.76
C CYS A 114 17.44 29.67 -16.46
N GLU A 115 17.77 30.96 -16.53
CA GLU A 115 17.90 31.83 -15.34
C GLU A 115 16.56 32.16 -14.63
N ASP A 116 15.40 31.73 -15.15
CA ASP A 116 14.12 32.38 -14.80
C ASP A 116 12.89 31.47 -14.54
N GLU A 117 13.01 30.15 -14.28
CA GLU A 117 11.80 29.32 -14.09
C GLU A 117 11.81 28.33 -12.92
N ASP A 118 11.26 28.78 -11.78
CA ASP A 118 10.88 27.96 -10.62
C ASP A 118 9.63 27.08 -10.85
N ARG A 119 9.00 27.14 -12.04
CA ARG A 119 7.74 26.44 -12.32
C ARG A 119 7.84 24.92 -12.15
N GLY A 120 8.96 24.33 -12.54
CA GLY A 120 9.21 22.89 -12.38
C GLY A 120 9.27 22.48 -10.91
N LEU A 121 9.95 23.27 -10.08
CA LEU A 121 10.03 23.05 -8.63
C LEU A 121 8.67 23.22 -7.97
N VAL A 122 7.92 24.28 -8.31
CA VAL A 122 6.55 24.51 -7.80
C VAL A 122 5.64 23.32 -8.13
N ALA A 123 5.67 22.84 -9.39
CA ALA A 123 4.90 21.66 -9.79
C ALA A 123 5.32 20.41 -8.98
N ALA A 124 6.63 20.19 -8.81
CA ALA A 124 7.13 19.07 -8.02
C ALA A 124 6.71 19.17 -6.54
N THR A 125 6.71 20.37 -5.94
CA THR A 125 6.24 20.60 -4.57
C THR A 125 4.75 20.32 -4.43
N ILE A 126 3.91 20.82 -5.35
CA ILE A 126 2.47 20.56 -5.34
C ILE A 126 2.19 19.06 -5.50
N GLY A 127 2.84 18.42 -6.47
CA GLY A 127 2.72 16.97 -6.68
C GLY A 127 3.16 16.16 -5.46
N GLY A 128 4.24 16.58 -4.81
CA GLY A 128 4.73 15.96 -3.57
C GLY A 128 3.74 16.09 -2.42
N GLY A 129 3.08 17.25 -2.28
CA GLY A 129 2.00 17.45 -1.31
C GLY A 129 0.80 16.53 -1.57
N ILE A 130 0.34 16.43 -2.81
CA ILE A 130 -0.75 15.52 -3.21
C ILE A 130 -0.36 14.06 -2.92
N TYR A 131 0.87 13.69 -3.26
CA TYR A 131 1.40 12.36 -2.99
C TYR A 131 1.41 12.04 -1.49
N ALA A 132 1.87 12.97 -0.65
CA ALA A 132 1.88 12.80 0.80
C ALA A 132 0.46 12.67 1.37
N ILE A 133 -0.49 13.49 0.93
CA ILE A 133 -1.91 13.41 1.35
C ILE A 133 -2.48 12.02 1.01
N GLY A 134 -2.23 11.53 -0.20
CA GLY A 134 -2.70 10.20 -0.60
C GLY A 134 -2.06 9.08 0.23
N ALA A 135 -0.79 9.21 0.64
CA ALA A 135 -0.14 8.24 1.52
C ALA A 135 -0.72 8.24 2.94
N ILE A 136 -1.02 9.42 3.49
CA ILE A 136 -1.69 9.55 4.79
C ILE A 136 -3.08 8.92 4.73
N TRP A 137 -3.81 9.14 3.63
CA TRP A 137 -5.12 8.52 3.41
C TRP A 137 -5.05 6.99 3.42
N GLU A 138 -4.07 6.39 2.73
CA GLU A 138 -3.86 4.93 2.73
C GLU A 138 -3.64 4.38 4.15
N ILE A 139 -2.76 5.02 4.93
CA ILE A 139 -2.45 4.57 6.29
C ILE A 139 -3.70 4.66 7.17
N ALA A 140 -4.47 5.73 7.05
CA ALA A 140 -5.69 5.95 7.84
C ALA A 140 -6.84 5.02 7.46
N ASP A 141 -7.03 4.70 6.17
CA ASP A 141 -8.11 3.82 5.68
C ASP A 141 -7.76 2.33 5.74
N ALA A 142 -6.50 1.96 5.98
CA ALA A 142 -6.06 0.56 6.02
C ALA A 142 -6.86 -0.33 7.01
N PRO A 143 -7.15 0.08 8.27
CA PRO A 143 -8.03 -0.69 9.15
C PRO A 143 -9.44 -0.88 8.58
N GLY A 144 -9.99 0.19 8.00
CA GLY A 144 -11.32 0.20 7.39
C GLY A 144 -11.42 -0.77 6.21
N ALA A 145 -10.36 -0.92 5.42
CA ALA A 145 -10.28 -1.91 4.34
C ALA A 145 -10.42 -3.35 4.86
N ALA A 146 -9.73 -3.70 5.96
CA ALA A 146 -9.85 -5.02 6.57
C ALA A 146 -11.27 -5.26 7.10
N GLU A 147 -11.88 -4.27 7.76
CA GLU A 147 -13.28 -4.38 8.21
C GLU A 147 -14.26 -4.54 7.05
N ARG A 148 -14.11 -3.77 5.97
CA ARG A 148 -14.91 -3.90 4.75
C ARG A 148 -14.78 -5.29 4.15
N ARG A 149 -13.56 -5.85 4.15
CA ARG A 149 -13.31 -7.22 3.67
C ARG A 149 -14.04 -8.25 4.53
N ASN A 150 -13.94 -8.15 5.85
CA ASN A 150 -14.59 -9.07 6.78
C ASN A 150 -16.13 -9.01 6.68
N LYS A 151 -16.69 -7.83 6.44
CA LYS A 151 -18.14 -7.64 6.23
C LYS A 151 -18.63 -8.18 4.86
N ARG A 152 -17.74 -8.38 3.90
CA ARG A 152 -18.06 -8.88 2.54
C ARG A 152 -18.05 -10.40 2.43
N GLU A 153 -17.96 -11.13 3.55
CA GLU A 153 -18.07 -12.59 3.55
C GLU A 153 -19.52 -12.99 3.24
N LEU A 154 -19.79 -13.14 1.94
CA LEU A 154 -20.99 -13.77 1.43
C LEU A 154 -20.88 -15.27 1.76
N GLN A 155 -21.72 -15.75 2.67
CA GLN A 155 -21.82 -17.17 2.96
C GLN A 155 -22.81 -17.80 1.99
N ILE A 156 -22.27 -18.59 1.05
CA ILE A 156 -23.06 -19.48 0.21
C ILE A 156 -23.00 -20.86 0.85
N ALA A 157 -24.13 -21.31 1.39
CA ALA A 157 -24.23 -22.63 2.00
C ALA A 157 -25.35 -23.43 1.33
N PRO A 158 -25.17 -24.75 1.13
CA PRO A 158 -26.29 -25.62 0.79
C PRO A 158 -27.35 -25.49 1.89
N ALA A 159 -28.58 -25.16 1.50
CA ALA A 159 -29.69 -24.99 2.43
C ALA A 159 -30.79 -25.99 2.07
N MET A 160 -31.28 -26.72 3.06
CA MET A 160 -32.47 -27.54 2.87
C MET A 160 -33.69 -26.63 2.89
N VAL A 161 -34.35 -26.47 1.74
CA VAL A 161 -35.55 -25.64 1.59
C VAL A 161 -36.77 -26.55 1.46
N SER A 162 -37.78 -26.32 2.30
CA SER A 162 -39.03 -27.07 2.25
C SER A 162 -39.97 -26.44 1.21
N THR A 163 -40.24 -27.14 0.11
CA THR A 163 -41.17 -26.70 -0.94
C THR A 163 -42.43 -27.59 -1.00
N GLY A 164 -42.98 -27.94 0.17
CA GLY A 164 -44.18 -28.80 0.29
C GLY A 164 -43.86 -30.18 0.87
N ALA A 165 -44.27 -31.26 0.20
CA ALA A 165 -44.18 -32.63 0.71
C ALA A 165 -42.76 -33.24 0.69
N HIS A 166 -41.82 -32.64 -0.05
CA HIS A 166 -40.45 -33.13 -0.17
C HIS A 166 -39.45 -32.00 0.07
N PRO A 167 -38.42 -32.21 0.92
CA PRO A 167 -37.33 -31.26 1.05
C PRO A 167 -36.49 -31.26 -0.23
N THR A 168 -36.19 -30.07 -0.76
CA THR A 168 -35.29 -29.89 -1.91
C THR A 168 -34.00 -29.22 -1.47
N LEU A 169 -32.87 -29.67 -2.03
CA LEU A 169 -31.58 -29.01 -1.85
C LEU A 169 -31.62 -27.67 -2.58
N GLY A 170 -31.51 -26.58 -1.83
CA GLY A 170 -31.39 -25.22 -2.35
C GLY A 170 -30.03 -24.60 -2.01
N VAL A 171 -29.85 -23.36 -2.46
CA VAL A 171 -28.68 -22.53 -2.13
C VAL A 171 -29.15 -21.42 -1.22
N GLY A 172 -28.64 -21.39 0.01
CA GLY A 172 -28.81 -20.27 0.94
C GLY A 172 -27.73 -19.23 0.69
N ILE A 173 -28.13 -17.97 0.54
CA ILE A 173 -27.22 -16.83 0.46
C ILE A 173 -27.42 -16.02 1.74
N GLY A 174 -26.41 -16.02 2.61
CA GLY A 174 -26.38 -15.24 3.84
C GLY A 174 -25.27 -14.19 3.80
N GLY A 175 -25.51 -13.02 4.38
CA GLY A 175 -24.51 -11.97 4.50
C GLY A 175 -25.08 -10.69 5.11
N THR A 176 -24.21 -9.73 5.38
CA THR A 176 -24.60 -8.35 5.72
C THR A 176 -24.69 -7.53 4.44
N PHE A 177 -25.91 -7.09 4.09
CA PHE A 177 -26.20 -6.20 2.96
C PHE A 177 -26.45 -4.76 3.44
#